data_AF-A0A224Y2V8-F1
#
_entry.id   AF-A0A224Y2V8-F1
#
_cell.length_a   1.000
_cell.length_b   1.000
_cell.length_c   1.000
_cell.angle_alpha   90.00
_cell.angle_beta   90.00
_cell.angle_gamma   90.00
#
_symmetry.space_group_name_H-M   'P 1'
#
loop_
_entity.id
_entity.type
_entity.pdbx_description
1 polymer ?
#
loop_
_entity_poly.entity_id
_entity_poly.type
_entity_poly.pdbx_seq_one_letter_code
_entity_poly.pdbx_strand_id
1 'polypeptide(L)'
;MQPKVTVTVVAAFVLAVAAVSVVSAEELVVCPLVDDKGDNATLLPNVYDCSTFYICSQGVPELIECPGDLQFNRKLNVCDYPWRAACVALPLPVPELPTTEAPLATEKVVITKTVKEVYRPVDEGA
;
A
#
# COMPACT_ATOMS: atom_id res chain seq x y z
N MET A 1 -48.95 -26.76 -2.89
CA MET A 1 -47.93 -25.75 -3.26
C MET A 1 -47.50 -26.02 -4.69
N GLN A 2 -47.60 -25.05 -5.61
CA GLN A 2 -47.35 -25.26 -7.05
C GLN A 2 -45.83 -25.29 -7.33
N PRO A 3 -45.27 -26.33 -7.99
CA PRO A 3 -43.83 -26.46 -8.22
C PRO A 3 -43.22 -25.28 -9.00
N LYS A 4 -44.02 -24.59 -9.83
CA LYS A 4 -43.63 -23.36 -10.53
C LYS A 4 -43.33 -22.20 -9.57
N VAL A 5 -44.13 -22.03 -8.51
CA VAL A 5 -43.98 -20.93 -7.54
C VAL A 5 -42.71 -21.12 -6.73
N THR A 6 -42.42 -22.35 -6.31
CA THR A 6 -41.20 -22.68 -5.58
C THR A 6 -39.95 -22.44 -6.44
N VAL A 7 -39.98 -22.81 -7.74
CA VAL A 7 -38.86 -22.57 -8.67
C VAL A 7 -38.64 -21.08 -8.93
N THR A 8 -39.70 -20.29 -9.14
CA THR A 8 -39.59 -18.84 -9.35
C THR A 8 -39.05 -18.10 -8.13
N VAL A 9 -39.46 -18.52 -6.92
CA VAL A 9 -39.00 -17.90 -5.67
C VAL A 9 -37.53 -18.23 -5.41
N VAL A 10 -37.11 -19.48 -5.63
CA VAL A 10 -35.71 -19.91 -5.47
C VAL A 10 -34.81 -19.21 -6.49
N ALA A 11 -35.23 -19.11 -7.76
CA ALA A 11 -34.45 -18.41 -8.79
C ALA A 11 -34.29 -16.90 -8.48
N ALA A 12 -35.33 -16.24 -8.00
CA ALA A 12 -35.27 -14.84 -7.60
C ALA A 12 -34.33 -14.63 -6.40
N PHE A 13 -34.34 -15.54 -5.43
CA PHE A 13 -33.44 -15.49 -4.27
C PHE A 13 -31.98 -15.68 -4.68
N VAL A 14 -31.70 -16.62 -5.59
CA VAL A 14 -30.35 -16.87 -6.11
C VAL A 14 -29.81 -15.66 -6.89
N LEU A 15 -30.64 -15.00 -7.71
CA LEU A 15 -30.25 -13.79 -8.45
C LEU A 15 -30.00 -12.60 -7.52
N ALA A 16 -30.80 -12.44 -6.47
CA ALA A 16 -30.61 -11.39 -5.48
C ALA A 16 -29.29 -11.55 -4.70
N VAL A 17 -28.91 -12.79 -4.38
CA VAL A 17 -27.65 -13.09 -3.67
C VAL A 17 -26.43 -12.89 -4.57
N ALA A 18 -26.51 -13.20 -5.86
CA ALA A 18 -25.40 -13.00 -6.80
C ALA A 18 -25.00 -11.52 -6.95
N ALA A 19 -25.94 -10.59 -6.84
CA ALA A 19 -25.71 -9.16 -6.94
C ALA A 19 -24.95 -8.54 -5.74
N VAL A 20 -24.69 -9.30 -4.67
CA VAL A 20 -24.01 -8.81 -3.44
C VAL A 20 -22.47 -8.84 -3.57
N SER A 21 -21.92 -9.29 -4.70
CA SER A 21 -20.51 -9.70 -4.81
C SER A 21 -19.52 -8.67 -5.37
N VAL A 22 -19.76 -7.36 -5.24
CA VAL A 22 -18.73 -6.35 -5.58
C VAL A 22 -18.82 -5.14 -4.67
N VAL A 23 -18.22 -5.26 -3.48
CA VAL A 23 -17.67 -4.10 -2.77
C VAL A 23 -16.22 -4.45 -2.49
N SER A 24 -15.37 -4.27 -3.51
CA SER A 24 -13.92 -4.25 -3.31
C SER A 24 -13.62 -2.95 -2.59
N ALA A 25 -13.49 -2.99 -1.26
CA ALA A 25 -12.93 -1.87 -0.52
C ALA A 25 -11.50 -1.68 -1.04
N GLU A 26 -11.24 -0.53 -1.68
CA GLU A 26 -9.93 -0.15 -2.13
C GLU A 26 -8.92 -0.31 -0.99
N GLU A 27 -7.85 -1.06 -1.28
CA GLU A 27 -6.76 -1.36 -0.36
C GLU A 27 -5.79 -0.17 -0.25
N LEU A 28 -6.36 1.03 -0.10
CA LEU A 28 -5.65 2.26 0.14
C LEU A 28 -5.88 2.65 1.60
N VAL A 29 -4.81 3.03 2.30
CA VAL A 29 -4.92 3.58 3.66
C VAL A 29 -5.60 4.95 3.57
N VAL A 30 -6.92 4.99 3.77
CA VAL A 30 -7.73 6.21 3.73
C VAL A 30 -8.15 6.59 5.14
N CYS A 31 -7.66 7.72 5.62
CA CYS A 31 -8.09 8.29 6.90
C CYS A 31 -9.31 9.20 6.74
N PRO A 32 -10.25 9.20 7.71
CA PRO A 32 -11.35 10.14 7.72
C PRO A 32 -10.84 11.57 7.97
N LEU A 33 -11.43 12.56 7.28
CA LEU A 33 -11.05 13.98 7.44
C LEU A 33 -11.39 14.55 8.81
N VAL A 34 -12.38 13.97 9.49
CA VAL A 34 -12.84 14.38 10.80
C VAL A 34 -12.73 13.18 11.71
N ASP A 35 -12.02 13.35 12.83
CA ASP A 35 -11.87 12.30 13.83
C ASP A 35 -13.23 12.00 14.47
N ASP A 36 -13.43 10.74 14.87
CA ASP A 36 -14.65 10.32 15.55
C ASP A 36 -14.86 11.17 16.81
N LYS A 37 -16.11 11.57 17.08
CA LYS A 37 -16.44 12.42 18.24
C LYS A 37 -16.26 11.71 19.60
N GLY A 38 -15.93 10.42 19.60
CA GLY A 38 -15.53 9.69 20.80
C GLY A 38 -14.01 9.70 20.93
N ASP A 39 -13.48 9.62 22.15
CA ASP A 39 -12.03 9.67 22.43
C ASP A 39 -11.22 8.48 21.86
N ASN A 40 -11.76 7.73 20.90
CA ASN A 40 -11.13 6.59 20.25
C ASN A 40 -10.55 7.03 18.89
N ALA A 41 -9.22 6.96 18.77
CA ALA A 41 -8.54 7.20 17.50
C ALA A 41 -8.90 6.11 16.46
N THR A 42 -9.01 6.50 15.19
CA THR A 42 -9.15 5.55 14.08
C THR A 42 -7.80 4.89 13.81
N LEU A 43 -7.79 3.55 13.85
CA LEU A 43 -6.60 2.71 13.66
C LEU A 43 -6.74 1.85 12.40
N LEU A 44 -5.74 1.86 11.54
CA LEU A 44 -5.73 1.13 10.26
C LEU A 44 -4.52 0.18 10.20
N PRO A 45 -4.66 -1.05 9.70
CA PRO A 45 -3.53 -1.96 9.54
C PRO A 45 -2.59 -1.49 8.41
N ASN A 46 -1.29 -1.75 8.55
CA ASN A 46 -0.39 -1.77 7.39
C ASN A 46 -0.47 -3.15 6.71
N VAL A 47 -0.90 -3.18 5.46
CA VAL A 47 -1.06 -4.43 4.70
C VAL A 47 0.26 -5.03 4.23
N TYR A 48 1.35 -4.24 4.22
CA TYR A 48 2.67 -4.69 3.75
C TYR A 48 3.62 -5.05 4.89
N ASP A 49 3.34 -4.61 6.12
CA ASP A 49 4.18 -4.87 7.28
C ASP A 49 3.33 -4.99 8.55
N CYS A 50 3.19 -6.24 9.02
CA CYS A 50 2.41 -6.56 10.20
C CYS A 50 2.96 -5.96 11.50
N SER A 51 4.23 -5.56 11.54
CA SER A 51 4.84 -4.91 12.70
C SER A 51 4.46 -3.44 12.84
N THR A 52 3.71 -2.89 11.88
CA THR A 52 3.30 -1.49 11.88
C THR A 52 1.80 -1.31 11.63
N PHE A 53 1.28 -0.15 12.01
CA PHE A 53 -0.10 0.26 11.77
C PHE A 53 -0.18 1.78 11.61
N TYR A 54 -1.34 2.30 11.25
CA TYR A 54 -1.57 3.74 11.12
C TYR A 54 -2.55 4.25 12.16
N ILE A 55 -2.24 5.38 12.78
CA ILE A 55 -3.19 6.21 13.54
C ILE A 55 -3.62 7.35 12.64
N CYS A 56 -4.93 7.55 12.49
CA CYS A 56 -5.44 8.70 11.75
C CYS A 56 -5.59 9.92 12.66
N SER A 57 -5.21 11.08 12.13
CA SER A 57 -5.47 12.39 12.74
C SER A 57 -5.85 13.35 11.61
N GLN A 58 -7.10 13.85 11.62
CA GLN A 58 -7.58 14.87 10.67
C GLN A 58 -7.29 14.53 9.19
N GLY A 59 -7.54 13.28 8.79
CA GLY A 59 -7.30 12.79 7.42
C GLY A 59 -5.87 12.36 7.12
N VAL A 60 -4.94 12.47 8.08
CA VAL A 60 -3.54 12.10 7.90
C VAL A 60 -3.24 10.76 8.59
N PRO A 61 -2.78 9.74 7.85
CA PRO A 61 -2.28 8.49 8.44
C PRO A 61 -0.85 8.67 8.96
N GLU A 62 -0.64 8.45 10.25
CA GLU A 62 0.67 8.39 10.89
C GLU A 62 1.09 6.94 11.12
N LEU A 63 2.26 6.55 10.60
CA LEU A 63 2.78 5.19 10.75
C LEU A 63 3.35 5.00 12.17
N ILE A 64 2.91 3.93 12.84
CA ILE A 64 3.32 3.54 14.18
C ILE A 64 3.88 2.12 14.14
N GLU A 65 5.02 1.92 14.79
CA GLU A 65 5.65 0.62 14.96
C GLU A 65 5.17 -0.04 16.26
N CYS A 66 4.82 -1.33 16.18
CA CYS A 66 4.53 -2.13 17.34
C CYS A 66 5.81 -2.41 18.14
N PRO A 67 5.75 -2.46 19.48
CA PRO A 67 6.93 -2.71 20.28
C PRO A 67 7.41 -4.16 20.15
N GLY A 68 8.70 -4.36 19.88
CA GLY A 68 9.32 -5.68 19.76
C GLY A 68 8.75 -6.49 18.60
N ASP A 69 8.57 -7.80 18.79
CA ASP A 69 8.08 -8.71 17.75
C ASP A 69 6.54 -8.81 17.70
N LEU A 70 5.84 -7.78 18.18
CA LEU A 70 4.37 -7.74 18.16
C LEU A 70 3.86 -7.29 16.78
N GLN A 71 2.63 -7.68 16.48
CA GLN A 71 1.93 -7.36 15.24
C GLN A 71 0.60 -6.69 15.53
N PHE A 72 0.18 -5.79 14.66
CA PHE A 72 -1.08 -5.09 14.84
C PHE A 72 -2.28 -6.02 14.68
N ASN A 73 -3.07 -6.15 15.75
CA ASN A 73 -4.31 -6.91 15.77
C ASN A 73 -5.50 -5.99 15.48
N ARG A 74 -5.92 -5.92 14.21
CA ARG A 74 -7.06 -5.09 13.75
C ARG A 74 -8.37 -5.36 14.49
N LYS A 75 -8.58 -6.58 15.03
CA LYS A 75 -9.83 -6.90 15.74
C LYS A 75 -9.89 -6.26 17.12
N LEU A 76 -8.73 -6.14 17.78
CA LEU A 76 -8.60 -5.60 19.13
C LEU A 76 -8.05 -4.18 19.15
N ASN A 77 -7.59 -3.66 17.99
CA ASN A 77 -6.97 -2.34 17.85
C ASN A 77 -5.75 -2.15 18.77
N VAL A 78 -4.93 -3.20 18.91
CA VAL A 78 -3.70 -3.19 19.74
C VAL A 78 -2.58 -3.98 19.07
N CYS A 79 -1.34 -3.71 19.46
CA CYS A 79 -0.22 -4.59 19.16
C CYS A 79 -0.32 -5.87 20.01
N ASP A 80 -0.24 -7.01 19.33
CA ASP A 80 -0.47 -8.31 19.93
C ASP A 80 0.53 -9.34 19.37
N TYR A 81 0.64 -10.49 20.02
CA TYR A 81 1.48 -11.56 19.56
C TYR A 81 1.04 -12.07 18.17
N PRO A 82 2.00 -12.47 17.30
CA PRO A 82 1.70 -12.89 15.92
C PRO A 82 0.59 -13.95 15.79
N TRP A 83 0.57 -14.94 16.68
CA TRP A 83 -0.44 -16.01 16.66
C TRP A 83 -1.86 -15.54 17.03
N ARG A 84 -2.00 -14.39 17.70
CA ARG A 84 -3.30 -13.77 18.02
C ARG A 84 -3.71 -12.70 16.99
N ALA A 85 -2.74 -11.93 16.50
CA ALA A 85 -2.97 -10.95 15.46
C ALA A 85 -3.39 -11.61 14.13
N ALA A 86 -2.78 -12.77 13.82
CA ALA A 86 -3.00 -13.51 12.58
C ALA A 86 -2.89 -12.61 11.33
N CYS A 87 -1.95 -11.66 11.37
CA CYS A 87 -1.68 -10.74 10.28
C CYS A 87 -0.93 -11.46 9.15
N VAL A 88 -1.31 -11.18 7.91
CA VAL A 88 -0.65 -11.68 6.71
C VAL A 88 -0.25 -10.47 5.87
N ALA A 89 1.05 -10.21 5.82
CA ALA A 89 1.61 -9.14 5.00
C ALA A 89 1.54 -9.51 3.52
N LEU A 90 1.09 -8.57 2.70
CA LEU A 90 1.16 -8.67 1.27
C LEU A 90 2.61 -8.49 0.79
N PRO A 91 2.98 -9.11 -0.34
CA PRO A 91 4.22 -8.78 -1.02
C PRO A 91 4.25 -7.28 -1.30
N LEU A 92 5.40 -6.65 -1.02
CA LEU A 92 5.61 -5.28 -1.45
C LEU A 92 5.39 -5.19 -2.97
N PRO A 93 4.71 -4.14 -3.47
CA PRO A 93 4.65 -3.91 -4.90
C PRO A 93 6.08 -3.80 -5.40
N VAL A 94 6.47 -4.73 -6.26
CA VAL A 94 7.76 -4.66 -6.93
C VAL A 94 7.71 -3.35 -7.73
N PRO A 95 8.68 -2.43 -7.56
CA PRO A 95 8.79 -1.32 -8.48
C PRO A 95 8.82 -1.94 -9.86
N GLU A 96 7.90 -1.57 -10.76
CA GLU A 96 8.06 -1.89 -12.17
C GLU A 96 9.37 -1.24 -12.57
N LEU A 97 10.47 -1.99 -12.42
CA LEU A 97 11.75 -1.64 -12.97
C LEU A 97 11.42 -1.46 -14.46
N PRO A 98 11.62 -0.27 -15.05
CA PRO A 98 11.34 -0.12 -16.46
C PRO A 98 12.14 -1.23 -17.16
N THR A 99 11.44 -2.19 -17.75
CA THR A 99 12.02 -3.22 -18.61
C THR A 99 12.46 -2.51 -19.87
N THR A 100 13.51 -1.71 -19.71
CA THR A 100 14.31 -1.25 -20.81
C THR A 100 15.07 -2.49 -21.22
N GLU A 101 14.53 -3.22 -22.20
CA GLU A 101 15.39 -3.87 -23.18
C GLU A 101 16.25 -2.77 -23.80
N ALA A 102 17.32 -2.39 -23.10
CA ALA A 102 18.37 -1.59 -23.67
C ALA A 102 19.17 -2.55 -24.55
N PRO A 103 19.18 -2.39 -25.88
CA PRO A 103 20.21 -3.06 -26.68
C PRO A 103 21.57 -2.61 -26.13
N LEU A 104 22.49 -3.57 -26.02
CA LEU A 104 23.86 -3.37 -25.57
C LEU A 104 24.54 -2.29 -26.41
N ALA A 105 24.45 -1.04 -25.98
CA ALA A 105 25.09 0.11 -26.61
C ALA A 105 26.36 0.46 -25.83
N THR A 106 27.46 -0.08 -26.34
CA THR A 106 28.83 0.38 -26.11
C THR A 106 28.94 1.86 -26.52
N GLU A 107 28.76 2.80 -25.59
CA GLU A 107 29.14 4.21 -25.80
C GLU A 107 29.86 4.76 -24.56
N LYS A 108 30.96 4.10 -24.20
CA LYS A 108 32.05 4.70 -23.44
C LYS A 108 33.03 5.19 -24.50
N VAL A 109 33.10 6.48 -24.84
CA VAL A 109 34.31 7.13 -25.42
C VAL A 109 34.20 8.66 -25.67
N VAL A 110 33.03 9.31 -25.68
CA VAL A 110 32.98 10.72 -26.14
C VAL A 110 33.18 11.79 -25.03
N ILE A 111 33.00 11.46 -23.75
CA ILE A 111 32.95 12.47 -22.66
C ILE A 111 34.33 13.07 -22.32
N THR A 112 35.44 12.38 -22.61
CA THR A 112 36.79 12.87 -22.23
C THR A 112 37.28 14.07 -23.04
N LYS A 113 36.60 14.46 -24.13
CA LYS A 113 37.06 15.57 -24.98
C LYS A 113 36.55 16.94 -24.51
N THR A 114 35.40 17.00 -23.84
CA THR A 114 34.74 18.27 -23.48
C THR A 114 35.33 18.93 -22.23
N VAL A 115 35.91 18.15 -21.31
CA VAL A 115 36.49 18.68 -20.06
C VAL A 115 37.80 19.44 -20.31
N LYS A 116 38.51 19.16 -21.40
CA LYS A 116 39.76 19.84 -21.75
C LYS A 116 39.57 21.30 -22.19
N GLU A 117 38.38 21.72 -22.61
CA GLU A 117 38.15 23.12 -23.02
C GLU A 117 37.76 24.07 -21.86
N VAL A 118 37.37 23.54 -20.69
CA VAL A 118 36.87 24.39 -19.59
C VAL A 118 37.98 24.81 -18.61
N TYR A 119 39.10 24.08 -18.54
CA TYR A 119 40.20 24.43 -17.64
C TYR A 119 41.23 25.33 -18.35
N ARG A 120 40.94 26.64 -18.41
CA ARG A 120 41.98 27.64 -18.72
C ARG A 120 42.83 27.83 -17.45
N PRO A 121 44.14 27.53 -17.46
CA PRO A 121 44.99 27.78 -16.31
C PRO A 121 45.10 29.28 -16.04
N VAL A 122 44.89 29.68 -14.79
CA VAL A 122 45.18 31.03 -14.30
C VAL A 122 46.63 30.99 -13.81
N ASP A 123 47.56 31.18 -14.74
CA ASP A 123 48.97 31.34 -14.44
C ASP A 123 49.41 32.79 -14.75
N GLU A 124 50.05 33.39 -13.73
CA GLU A 124 51.08 34.44 -13.75
C GLU A 124 50.72 35.90 -14.09
N GLY A 125 50.84 36.75 -13.05
CA GLY A 125 51.65 37.99 -13.15
C GLY A 125 50.92 39.34 -13.09
N ALA A 126 50.87 39.95 -11.90
CA ALA A 126 51.16 41.37 -11.64
C ALA A 126 51.31 41.63 -10.14
#